data_AF-A0A0M8PYH9-F1
#
_entry.id   AF-A0A0M8PYH9-F1
#
_cell.length_a   1.000
_cell.length_b   1.000
_cell.length_c   1.000
_cell.angle_alpha   90.00
_cell.angle_beta   90.00
_cell.angle_gamma   90.00
#
_symmetry.space_group_name_H-M   'P 1'
#
loop_
_entity.id
_entity.type
_entity.pdbx_description
1 polymer ?
#
loop_
_entity_poly.entity_id
_entity_poly.type
_entity_poly.pdbx_seq_one_letter_code
_entity_poly.pdbx_strand_id
1 'polypeptide(L)'
;MRALVLTAIIIIFAFVIKVDLTEGSLHLAAFYPKNTENALCEKQREPNYITVQTIQGDTLHSLFALHPAKVPMTFPERLQLFYELNPHLQLQALIPGENIKLPLSFEFENKCGK
;
A
#
# COMPACT_ATOMS: atom_id res chain seq x y z
N MET A 1 36.28 25.81 9.08
CA MET A 1 36.00 25.01 10.29
C MET A 1 34.49 24.93 10.58
N ARG A 2 33.78 26.03 10.89
CA ARG A 2 32.33 26.00 11.18
C ARG A 2 31.46 25.46 10.04
N ALA A 3 31.74 25.85 8.80
CA ALA A 3 30.98 25.38 7.63
C ALA A 3 31.13 23.86 7.38
N LEU A 4 32.32 23.30 7.62
CA LEU A 4 32.59 21.86 7.44
C LEU A 4 31.85 21.00 8.48
N VAL A 5 31.74 21.50 9.71
CA VAL A 5 30.98 20.84 10.77
C VAL A 5 29.49 20.84 10.44
N LEU A 6 28.97 21.96 9.92
CA LEU A 6 27.56 22.06 9.53
C LEU A 6 27.21 21.09 8.40
N THR A 7 28.07 20.98 7.39
CA THR A 7 27.87 20.03 6.28
C THR A 7 27.93 18.58 6.75
N ALA A 8 28.83 18.25 7.67
CA ALA A 8 28.91 16.90 8.22
C ALA A 8 27.63 16.51 8.98
N ILE A 9 27.07 17.44 9.77
CA ILE A 9 25.81 17.23 10.49
C ILE A 9 24.66 16.98 9.51
N ILE A 10 24.54 17.79 8.44
CA ILE A 10 23.48 17.62 7.43
C ILE A 10 23.58 16.25 6.75
N ILE A 11 24.79 15.80 6.41
CA ILE A 11 25.01 14.49 5.77
C ILE A 11 24.61 13.34 6.71
N ILE A 12 24.93 13.45 8.00
CA ILE A 12 24.55 12.45 9.01
C ILE A 12 23.03 12.37 9.13
N PHE A 13 22.34 13.51 9.24
CA PHE A 13 20.87 13.53 9.28
C PHE A 13 20.24 12.94 8.00
N ALA A 14 20.75 13.30 6.83
CA ALA A 14 20.27 12.75 5.57
C ALA A 14 20.50 11.23 5.49
N PHE A 15 21.60 10.73 6.04
CA PHE A 15 21.90 9.29 6.09
C PHE A 15 20.95 8.55 7.03
N VAL A 16 20.69 9.09 8.23
CA VAL A 16 19.73 8.50 9.17
C VAL A 16 18.33 8.46 8.57
N ILE A 17 17.87 9.55 7.95
CA ILE A 17 16.56 9.58 7.27
C ILE A 17 16.53 8.57 6.13
N LYS A 18 17.59 8.44 5.35
CA LYS A 18 17.67 7.45 4.28
C LYS A 18 17.54 6.04 4.82
N VAL A 19 18.34 5.69 5.83
CA VAL A 19 18.33 4.36 6.46
C VAL A 19 16.97 4.09 7.09
N ASP A 20 16.40 5.07 7.80
CA ASP A 20 15.06 4.97 8.37
C ASP A 20 14.02 4.76 7.28
N LEU A 21 14.04 5.49 6.17
CA LEU A 21 13.09 5.27 5.06
C LEU A 21 13.30 3.96 4.28
N THR A 22 14.53 3.44 4.22
CA THR A 22 14.82 2.20 3.48
C THR A 22 14.68 0.94 4.33
N GLU A 23 14.98 1.02 5.62
CA GLU A 23 15.00 -0.13 6.55
C GLU A 23 13.89 -0.05 7.60
N GLY A 24 13.34 1.13 7.88
CA GLY A 24 12.31 1.40 8.89
C GLY A 24 10.98 1.91 8.32
N SER A 25 9.87 1.39 8.83
CA SER A 25 8.49 1.89 8.66
C SER A 25 7.83 1.86 7.26
N LEU A 26 8.56 1.94 6.15
CA LEU A 26 8.02 1.80 4.79
C LEU A 26 8.71 0.64 4.09
N HIS A 27 8.14 -0.56 4.24
CA HIS A 27 8.61 -1.75 3.53
C HIS A 27 8.43 -1.58 2.02
N LEU A 28 9.40 -0.96 1.33
CA LEU A 28 9.55 -1.07 -0.13
C LEU A 28 9.73 -2.55 -0.55
N ALA A 29 10.08 -3.43 0.39
CA ALA A 29 10.17 -4.87 0.19
C ALA A 29 8.82 -5.61 0.23
N ALA A 30 7.71 -4.97 0.60
CA ALA A 30 6.38 -5.58 0.50
C ALA A 30 5.87 -5.64 -0.95
N PHE A 31 6.51 -4.90 -1.87
CA PHE A 31 6.14 -4.85 -3.29
C PHE A 31 6.79 -5.95 -4.16
N TYR A 32 7.68 -6.79 -3.59
CA TYR A 32 8.33 -7.87 -4.33
C TYR A 32 7.96 -9.24 -3.74
N PRO A 33 7.27 -10.12 -4.50
CA PRO A 33 6.93 -11.44 -3.99
C PRO A 33 8.21 -12.28 -3.79
N LYS A 34 8.50 -12.63 -2.54
CA LYS A 34 9.60 -13.55 -2.18
C LYS A 34 9.28 -14.96 -2.70
N ASN A 35 10.09 -15.45 -3.62
CA ASN A 35 10.08 -16.86 -4.04
C ASN A 35 10.44 -17.76 -2.86
N THR A 36 9.46 -18.39 -2.25
CA THR A 36 9.66 -19.51 -1.33
C THR A 36 8.49 -20.46 -1.48
N GLU A 37 8.76 -21.75 -1.54
CA GLU A 37 7.89 -22.84 -2.01
C GLU A 37 6.57 -23.04 -1.23
N ASN A 38 6.28 -22.19 -0.24
CA ASN A 38 4.97 -22.06 0.42
C ASN A 38 4.00 -21.11 -0.31
N ALA A 39 4.43 -20.45 -1.39
CA ALA A 39 3.66 -19.44 -2.13
C ALA A 39 2.45 -19.99 -2.92
N LEU A 40 2.26 -21.32 -2.99
CA LEU A 40 1.17 -21.91 -3.77
C LEU A 40 -0.21 -21.77 -3.10
N CYS A 41 -0.30 -21.86 -1.77
CA CYS A 41 -1.54 -21.52 -1.05
C CYS A 41 -1.73 -20.00 -0.85
N GLU A 42 -0.73 -19.20 -1.20
CA GLU A 42 -0.80 -17.74 -1.10
C GLU A 42 -1.50 -17.08 -2.30
N LYS A 43 -1.48 -17.76 -3.45
CA LYS A 43 -1.88 -17.19 -4.74
C LYS A 43 -3.37 -17.34 -5.10
N GLN A 44 -4.16 -18.08 -4.33
CA GLN A 44 -5.62 -18.18 -4.52
C GLN A 44 -6.35 -17.46 -3.41
N ARG A 45 -6.10 -16.17 -3.30
CA ARG A 45 -6.70 -15.27 -2.31
C ARG A 45 -7.23 -14.06 -3.07
N GLU A 46 -8.48 -14.12 -3.51
CA GLU A 46 -9.09 -12.96 -4.15
C GLU A 46 -9.67 -12.06 -3.07
N PRO A 47 -9.11 -10.84 -2.87
CA PRO A 47 -9.68 -9.91 -1.92
C PRO A 47 -11.08 -9.49 -2.36
N ASN A 48 -12.01 -9.34 -1.42
CA ASN A 48 -13.33 -8.82 -1.75
C ASN A 48 -13.21 -7.34 -2.10
N TYR A 49 -13.58 -6.98 -3.34
CA TYR A 49 -13.51 -5.61 -3.85
C TYR A 49 -14.85 -5.15 -4.41
N ILE A 50 -15.07 -3.84 -4.38
CA ILE A 50 -16.12 -3.17 -5.14
C ILE A 50 -15.51 -2.30 -6.21
N THR A 51 -16.19 -2.18 -7.34
CA THR A 51 -15.82 -1.19 -8.36
C THR A 51 -16.55 0.10 -8.06
N VAL A 52 -15.79 1.17 -7.86
CA VAL A 52 -16.33 2.52 -7.65
C VAL A 52 -15.83 3.43 -8.75
N GLN A 53 -16.68 4.36 -9.18
CA GLN A 53 -16.29 5.39 -10.12
C GLN A 53 -15.81 6.61 -9.33
N THR A 54 -14.61 7.08 -9.63
CA THR A 54 -14.02 8.28 -9.03
C THR A 54 -14.73 9.54 -9.51
N ILE A 55 -14.93 10.50 -8.63
CA ILE A 55 -15.40 11.84 -8.97
C ILE A 55 -14.30 12.88 -8.75
N GLN A 56 -14.49 14.08 -9.30
CA GLN A 56 -13.52 15.16 -9.16
C GLN A 56 -13.38 15.58 -7.68
N GLY A 57 -12.15 15.56 -7.17
CA GLY A 57 -11.86 15.90 -5.78
C GLY A 57 -11.83 14.70 -4.83
N ASP A 58 -12.06 13.48 -5.32
CA ASP A 58 -11.88 12.28 -4.51
C ASP A 58 -10.43 12.08 -4.09
N THR A 59 -10.26 11.67 -2.83
CA THR A 59 -8.99 11.22 -2.29
C THR A 59 -9.12 9.80 -1.79
N LEU A 60 -8.02 9.05 -1.71
CA LEU A 60 -8.02 7.70 -1.14
C LEU A 60 -8.60 7.67 0.29
N HIS A 61 -8.32 8.71 1.07
CA HIS A 61 -8.87 8.88 2.42
C HIS A 61 -10.40 9.02 2.40
N SER A 62 -10.93 9.86 1.49
CA SER A 62 -12.38 10.03 1.30
C SER A 62 -13.03 8.73 0.86
N LEU A 63 -12.47 8.06 -0.15
CA LEU A 63 -12.98 6.80 -0.68
C LEU A 63 -12.98 5.69 0.38
N PHE A 64 -11.93 5.61 1.19
CA PHE A 64 -11.86 4.63 2.29
C PHE A 64 -12.81 4.95 3.44
N ALA A 65 -13.12 6.22 3.68
CA ALA A 65 -14.10 6.63 4.69
C ALA A 65 -15.55 6.38 4.24
N LEU A 66 -15.87 6.63 2.97
CA LEU A 66 -17.19 6.40 2.38
C LEU A 66 -17.55 4.91 2.31
N HIS A 67 -16.54 4.08 2.07
CA HIS A 67 -16.69 2.63 2.01
C HIS A 67 -15.87 2.00 3.13
N PRO A 68 -16.37 1.94 4.36
CA PRO A 68 -15.66 1.29 5.45
C PRO A 68 -15.46 -0.19 5.13
N ALA A 69 -14.28 -0.72 5.50
CA ALA A 69 -14.02 -2.15 5.38
C ALA A 69 -14.93 -2.92 6.34
N LYS A 70 -15.45 -4.08 5.91
CA LYS A 70 -16.29 -4.95 6.76
C LYS A 70 -15.48 -5.57 7.91
N VAL A 71 -14.17 -5.72 7.71
CA VAL A 71 -13.21 -6.24 8.69
C VAL A 71 -12.32 -5.08 9.15
N PRO A 72 -12.03 -4.92 10.45
CA PRO A 72 -11.12 -3.90 10.93
C PRO A 72 -9.73 -4.12 10.34
N MET A 73 -9.24 -3.13 9.60
CA MET A 73 -7.95 -3.15 8.90
C MET A 73 -7.25 -1.82 9.12
N THR A 74 -5.92 -1.82 9.18
CA THR A 74 -5.17 -0.56 9.24
C THR A 74 -5.16 0.13 7.86
N PHE A 75 -5.02 1.46 7.86
CA PHE A 75 -4.97 2.21 6.61
C PHE A 75 -3.83 1.77 5.66
N PRO A 76 -2.59 1.54 6.14
CA PRO A 76 -1.49 1.10 5.27
C PRO A 76 -1.74 -0.26 4.59
N GLU A 77 -2.29 -1.22 5.33
CA GLU A 77 -2.64 -2.55 4.79
C GLU A 77 -3.69 -2.44 3.68
N ARG A 78 -4.69 -1.58 3.88
CA ARG A 78 -5.74 -1.34 2.88
C ARG A 78 -5.21 -0.65 1.64
N LEU A 79 -4.29 0.28 1.82
CA LEU A 79 -3.63 0.99 0.75
C LEU A 79 -2.76 0.06 -0.09
N GLN A 80 -2.03 -0.86 0.55
CA GLN A 80 -1.26 -1.87 -0.15
C GLN A 80 -2.17 -2.72 -1.06
N LEU A 81 -3.26 -3.26 -0.50
CA LEU A 81 -4.21 -4.07 -1.25
C LEU A 81 -4.88 -3.30 -2.40
N PHE A 82 -5.14 -2.00 -2.19
CA PHE A 82 -5.66 -1.12 -3.23
C PHE A 82 -4.70 -1.01 -4.43
N TYR A 83 -3.40 -0.90 -4.18
CA TYR A 83 -2.39 -0.82 -5.24
C TYR A 83 -2.09 -2.17 -5.90
N GLU A 84 -2.30 -3.29 -5.21
CA GLU A 84 -2.29 -4.62 -5.81
C GLU A 84 -3.46 -4.80 -6.80
N LEU A 85 -4.64 -4.28 -6.46
CA LEU A 85 -5.83 -4.35 -7.31
C LEU A 85 -5.82 -3.32 -8.46
N ASN A 86 -5.12 -2.19 -8.28
CA ASN A 86 -5.03 -1.10 -9.25
C ASN A 86 -3.56 -0.66 -9.44
N PRO A 87 -2.72 -1.49 -10.10
CA PRO A 87 -1.28 -1.21 -10.21
C PRO A 87 -0.96 0.07 -11.00
N HIS A 88 -1.85 0.50 -11.91
CA HIS A 88 -1.70 1.73 -12.68
C HIS A 88 -1.70 3.00 -11.79
N LEU A 89 -2.41 2.96 -10.66
CA LEU A 89 -2.52 4.10 -9.73
C LEU A 89 -1.28 4.28 -8.84
N GLN A 90 -0.30 3.38 -8.91
CA GLN A 90 0.98 3.56 -8.20
C GLN A 90 1.80 4.72 -8.78
N LEU A 91 1.67 4.95 -10.09
CA LEU A 91 2.44 5.95 -10.84
C LEU A 91 1.56 7.12 -11.31
N GLN A 92 0.26 7.10 -10.99
CA GLN A 92 -0.73 8.00 -11.54
C GLN A 92 -1.73 8.43 -10.47
N ALA A 93 -2.10 9.71 -10.50
CA ALA A 93 -3.16 10.23 -9.65
C ALA A 93 -4.54 9.74 -10.11
N LEU A 94 -5.51 9.67 -9.18
CA LEU A 94 -6.90 9.31 -9.48
C LEU A 94 -7.47 10.24 -10.56
N ILE A 95 -7.90 9.68 -11.69
CA ILE A 95 -8.58 10.44 -12.74
C ILE A 95 -10.09 10.38 -12.47
N PRO A 96 -10.83 11.50 -12.56
CA PRO A 96 -12.30 11.47 -12.49
C PRO A 96 -12.93 10.62 -13.61
N GLY A 97 -13.94 9.81 -13.27
CA GLY A 97 -14.65 8.93 -14.20
C GLY A 97 -14.01 7.55 -14.37
N GLU A 98 -12.88 7.30 -13.73
CA GLU A 98 -12.17 6.02 -13.74
C GLU A 98 -12.86 5.01 -12.81
N ASN A 99 -12.92 3.76 -13.26
CA ASN A 99 -13.46 2.66 -12.47
C ASN A 99 -12.32 2.00 -11.69
N ILE A 100 -12.25 2.27 -10.39
CA ILE A 100 -11.22 1.74 -9.50
C ILE A 100 -11.76 0.61 -8.63
N LYS A 101 -10.92 -0.37 -8.32
CA LYS A 101 -11.27 -1.49 -7.45
C LYS A 101 -10.92 -1.16 -6.01
N LEU A 102 -11.93 -0.98 -5.16
CA LEU A 102 -11.74 -0.67 -3.74
C LEU A 102 -11.84 -1.94 -2.88
N PRO A 103 -10.82 -2.29 -2.09
CA PRO A 103 -10.90 -3.44 -1.20
C PRO A 103 -11.83 -3.16 -0.01
N LEU A 104 -12.68 -4.14 0.31
CA LEU A 104 -13.63 -4.12 1.44
C LEU A 104 -13.28 -5.07 2.58
N SER A 105 -12.50 -6.13 2.34
CA SER A 105 -12.08 -7.08 3.38
C SER A 105 -10.91 -7.96 2.96
N PHE A 106 -10.15 -8.42 3.96
CA PHE A 106 -9.21 -9.53 3.85
C PHE A 106 -9.86 -10.90 4.08
N GLU A 107 -11.19 -11.06 3.94
CA GLU A 107 -11.81 -12.38 4.17
C GLU A 107 -11.29 -13.39 3.14
N PHE A 108 -10.25 -14.10 3.57
CA PHE A 108 -9.76 -15.31 2.96
C PHE A 108 -10.77 -16.39 3.34
N GLU A 109 -11.74 -16.67 2.46
CA GLU A 109 -12.47 -17.94 2.58
C GLU A 109 -11.41 -19.07 2.52
N ASN A 110 -11.17 -19.72 3.65
CA ASN A 110 -10.31 -20.90 3.71
C ASN A 110 -11.00 -22.03 2.94
N LYS A 111 -10.70 -22.11 1.64
CA LYS A 111 -10.99 -23.27 0.79
C LYS A 111 -9.84 -24.26 0.76
N CYS A 112 -8.88 -24.15 1.66
CA CYS A 112 -8.02 -25.27 2.01
C CYS A 112 -8.87 -26.20 2.88
N GLY A 113 -9.17 -27.39 2.36
CA GLY A 113 -10.11 -28.33 2.95
C GLY A 113 -9.81 -28.67 4.40
N LYS A 114 -10.86 -29.14 5.09
CA LYS A 114 -10.76 -29.90 6.33
C LYS A 114 -9.62 -30.92 6.33
#